data_AF-A0A972UD25-F1
#
_entry.id   AF-A0A972UD25-F1
#
_cell.length_a   1.000
_cell.length_b   1.000
_cell.length_c   1.000
_cell.angle_alpha   90.00
_cell.angle_beta   90.00
_cell.angle_gamma   90.00
#
_symmetry.space_group_name_H-M   'P 1'
#
loop_
_entity.id
_entity.type
_entity.pdbx_description
1 polymer ?
#
loop_
_entity_poly.entity_id
_entity_poly.type
_entity_poly.pdbx_seq_one_letter_code
_entity_poly.pdbx_strand_id
1 'polypeptide(L)'
;MVPITARCHCFRDFPISEKAYYGIGGGVRFFCMPSSAAELADIVSWTRTKGMPLAMLGLGSNMLFSDAAFPGVVLSTERMQQFRQVSELEFFFEAGVMNTAVAETIQRHGIAGADWLYRLPGRIGGTVRMNSRCFGGEISSIASAVQVLTLDGSLVMRCPEEVFLGYKHTSLMHTGEIVTGVMLRFPGKADPDAIREEMLAHEAERLRKRHFDFPSCGSTFKNNHECGKPSGMIFEELGFSGAREGGAVVGEHHANFIFNTGNATADDVLRLAGKMRAAALRDTGVKLELEVECTGLFPRELLDACGSPYRVDRDDPSKGWSGLLLYPNGVSGADEGVAAFPRLLLEGALASSATVAVRQLRPLCEARMNPEQPFLSWSTEVKPGESVFVPAPKAAPGDFLDKLWEFGVSELFIGNGKDDGPYLEFEMTPAGQWVALAFDAPRHRTAGYEVLSAERWVDGVWLESLDGSFGMSFSLGLLEKFFGGIRDGILSLQCASSVEGGLRDLFPSWHDAPVPADFHRPERFFRITLS
;
A
#
# COMPACT_ATOMS: atom_id res chain seq x y z
N MET A 1 -10.23 -3.37 22.74
CA MET A 1 -10.54 -3.17 21.31
C MET A 1 -11.72 -2.23 21.21
N VAL A 2 -11.60 -1.18 20.39
CA VAL A 2 -12.74 -0.29 20.07
C VAL A 2 -13.20 -0.65 18.66
N PRO A 3 -14.49 -0.89 18.40
CA PRO A 3 -14.99 -1.17 17.06
C PRO A 3 -15.00 0.14 16.26
N ILE A 4 -13.84 0.48 15.70
CA ILE A 4 -13.69 1.58 14.73
C ILE A 4 -14.29 1.15 13.40
N THR A 5 -14.00 -0.10 13.02
CA THR A 5 -14.72 -0.91 12.05
C THR A 5 -14.92 -2.30 12.68
N ALA A 6 -15.92 -3.07 12.23
CA ALA A 6 -16.21 -4.39 12.80
C ALA A 6 -15.08 -5.43 12.58
N ARG A 7 -14.06 -5.09 11.77
CA ARG A 7 -13.11 -6.05 11.18
C ARG A 7 -11.65 -5.82 11.56
N CYS A 8 -11.25 -4.57 11.83
CA CYS A 8 -9.85 -4.24 12.10
C CYS A 8 -9.51 -4.30 13.60
N HIS A 9 -8.33 -4.82 13.93
CA HIS A 9 -7.82 -4.80 15.30
C HIS A 9 -7.33 -3.39 15.66
N CYS A 10 -8.08 -2.68 16.50
CA CYS A 10 -7.74 -1.33 16.95
C CYS A 10 -7.70 -1.18 18.49
N PHE A 11 -6.71 -0.43 18.96
CA PHE A 11 -6.56 0.05 20.33
C PHE A 11 -6.88 1.53 20.43
N ARG A 12 -7.27 1.97 21.63
CA ARG A 12 -7.52 3.36 21.95
C ARG A 12 -6.50 3.81 22.99
N ASP A 13 -6.10 5.08 22.92
CA ASP A 13 -5.18 5.72 23.87
C ASP A 13 -3.88 4.91 24.03
N PHE A 14 -3.27 4.54 22.89
CA PHE A 14 -2.14 3.63 22.78
C PHE A 14 -0.80 4.39 22.86
N PRO A 15 0.16 4.01 23.70
CA PRO A 15 1.48 4.65 23.75
C PRO A 15 2.34 4.22 22.55
N ILE A 16 2.57 5.11 21.57
CA ILE A 16 3.24 4.71 20.32
C ILE A 16 4.70 4.32 20.53
N SER A 17 5.33 4.77 21.61
CA SER A 17 6.68 4.36 22.02
C SER A 17 6.84 2.85 22.20
N GLU A 18 5.76 2.11 22.47
CA GLU A 18 5.81 0.62 22.56
C GLU A 18 6.00 -0.06 21.19
N LYS A 19 5.73 0.66 20.09
CA LYS A 19 5.79 0.14 18.72
C LYS A 19 6.79 0.86 17.83
N ALA A 20 7.05 2.14 18.08
CA ALA A 20 8.04 2.92 17.35
C ALA A 20 9.45 2.38 17.62
N TYR A 21 10.24 2.20 16.56
CA TYR A 21 11.57 1.59 16.67
C TYR A 21 12.54 2.41 17.53
N TYR A 22 12.35 3.73 17.63
CA TYR A 22 13.12 4.62 18.51
C TYR A 22 12.76 4.45 20.01
N GLY A 23 11.61 3.86 20.32
CA GLY A 23 11.07 3.84 21.68
C GLY A 23 10.63 5.23 22.17
N ILE A 24 10.33 6.15 21.26
CA ILE A 24 9.93 7.54 21.52
C ILE A 24 8.57 7.81 20.90
N GLY A 25 7.75 8.59 21.60
CA GLY A 25 6.48 9.13 21.10
C GLY A 25 5.37 9.12 22.14
N GLY A 26 4.44 10.05 22.00
CA GLY A 26 3.29 10.22 22.90
C GLY A 26 2.18 9.19 22.70
N GLY A 27 1.05 9.39 23.40
CA GLY A 27 -0.15 8.59 23.22
C GLY A 27 -0.85 8.88 21.89
N VAL A 28 -1.28 7.85 21.17
CA VAL A 28 -2.12 7.96 19.98
C VAL A 28 -3.56 7.59 20.31
N ARG A 29 -4.52 8.39 19.85
CA ARG A 29 -5.94 8.17 20.14
C ARG A 29 -6.41 6.81 19.61
N PHE A 30 -6.01 6.46 18.40
CA PHE A 30 -6.32 5.16 17.80
C PHE A 30 -5.09 4.54 17.15
N PHE A 31 -4.79 3.30 17.49
CA PHE A 31 -3.77 2.48 16.83
C PHE A 31 -4.45 1.29 16.17
N CYS A 32 -4.42 1.21 14.85
CA CYS A 32 -5.12 0.20 14.06
C CYS A 32 -4.16 -0.66 13.26
N MET A 33 -4.44 -1.96 13.21
CA MET A 33 -3.58 -2.96 12.57
C MET A 33 -4.42 -3.75 11.57
N PRO A 34 -4.66 -3.22 10.36
CA PRO A 34 -5.40 -3.94 9.33
C PRO A 34 -4.65 -5.21 8.93
N SER A 35 -5.38 -6.31 8.76
CA SER A 35 -4.81 -7.52 8.16
C SER A 35 -4.70 -7.42 6.65
N SER A 36 -5.59 -6.65 6.02
CA SER A 36 -5.82 -6.66 4.56
C SER A 36 -5.94 -5.25 3.97
N ALA A 37 -5.80 -5.14 2.65
CA ALA A 37 -6.04 -3.88 1.93
C ALA A 37 -7.49 -3.39 2.10
N ALA A 38 -8.46 -4.29 2.21
CA ALA A 38 -9.86 -3.93 2.44
C ALA A 38 -10.08 -3.29 3.82
N GLU A 39 -9.55 -3.90 4.89
CA GLU A 39 -9.60 -3.29 6.23
C GLU A 39 -8.86 -1.95 6.28
N LEU A 40 -7.72 -1.85 5.57
CA LEU A 40 -6.98 -0.60 5.46
C LEU A 40 -7.85 0.49 4.81
N ALA A 41 -8.52 0.20 3.70
CA ALA A 41 -9.41 1.11 3.01
C ALA A 41 -10.59 1.56 3.88
N ASP A 42 -11.20 0.65 4.64
CA ASP A 42 -12.28 0.97 5.58
C ASP A 42 -11.82 1.98 6.64
N ILE A 43 -10.62 1.79 7.22
CA ILE A 43 -10.08 2.70 8.24
C ILE A 43 -9.69 4.05 7.63
N VAL A 44 -9.09 4.08 6.44
CA VAL A 44 -8.77 5.34 5.74
C VAL A 44 -10.04 6.14 5.47
N SER A 45 -11.07 5.49 4.92
CA SER A 45 -12.37 6.11 4.65
C SER A 45 -13.01 6.66 5.93
N TRP A 46 -13.09 5.85 6.99
CA TRP A 46 -13.62 6.28 8.28
C TRP A 46 -12.86 7.48 8.86
N THR A 47 -11.53 7.45 8.80
CA THR A 47 -10.67 8.53 9.32
C THR A 47 -10.94 9.83 8.58
N ARG A 48 -11.09 9.76 7.26
CA ARG A 48 -11.45 10.90 6.39
C ARG A 48 -12.82 11.45 6.73
N THR A 49 -13.86 10.61 6.84
CA THR A 49 -15.22 11.03 7.21
C THR A 49 -15.27 11.69 8.60
N LYS A 50 -14.38 11.30 9.51
CA LYS A 50 -14.27 11.91 10.84
C LYS A 50 -13.37 13.15 10.89
N GLY A 51 -12.71 13.52 9.79
CA GLY A 51 -11.79 14.67 9.72
C GLY A 51 -10.59 14.56 10.66
N MET A 52 -10.20 13.33 11.02
CA MET A 52 -9.10 13.09 11.95
C MET A 52 -7.75 13.01 11.21
N PRO A 53 -6.64 13.39 11.85
CA PRO A 53 -5.33 13.20 11.24
C PRO A 53 -4.99 11.70 11.15
N LEU A 54 -4.21 11.34 10.12
CA LEU A 54 -3.81 9.98 9.82
C LEU A 54 -2.30 9.89 9.62
N ALA A 55 -1.66 8.94 10.29
CA ALA A 55 -0.27 8.58 10.05
C ALA A 55 -0.13 7.07 9.81
N MET A 56 0.94 6.67 9.12
CA MET A 56 1.31 5.27 8.92
C MET A 56 2.41 4.85 9.89
N LEU A 57 2.49 3.55 10.16
CA LEU A 57 3.60 2.93 10.87
C LEU A 57 4.00 1.62 10.17
N GLY A 58 5.16 1.64 9.51
CA GLY A 58 5.88 0.42 9.13
C GLY A 58 6.48 -0.25 10.37
N LEU A 59 7.77 -0.58 10.33
CA LEU A 59 8.48 -0.96 11.57
C LEU A 59 8.80 0.26 12.47
N GLY A 60 8.69 1.49 11.92
CA GLY A 60 9.10 2.71 12.60
C GLY A 60 10.62 2.96 12.59
N SER A 61 11.39 2.16 11.84
CA SER A 61 12.86 2.26 11.77
C SER A 61 13.40 3.51 11.06
N ASN A 62 12.54 4.35 10.50
CA ASN A 62 12.87 5.67 9.95
C ASN A 62 11.88 6.76 10.43
N MET A 63 11.18 6.56 11.55
CA MET A 63 10.12 7.47 12.01
C MET A 63 10.36 7.93 13.44
N LEU A 64 10.36 9.24 13.65
CA LEU A 64 10.40 9.88 14.96
C LEU A 64 9.01 10.43 15.30
N PHE A 65 8.31 9.78 16.23
CA PHE A 65 7.01 10.26 16.69
C PHE A 65 7.18 11.37 17.72
N SER A 66 6.34 12.40 17.62
CA SER A 66 6.29 13.49 18.60
C SER A 66 5.94 12.98 20.01
N ASP A 67 6.49 13.62 21.04
CA ASP A 67 6.11 13.40 22.43
C ASP A 67 4.67 13.86 22.74
N ALA A 68 4.09 14.72 21.89
CA ALA A 68 2.73 15.20 22.03
C ALA A 68 1.70 14.09 21.76
N ALA A 69 0.54 14.18 22.41
CA ALA A 69 -0.58 13.28 22.13
C ALA A 69 -1.07 13.46 20.67
N PHE A 70 -1.23 12.34 19.96
CA PHE A 70 -1.74 12.32 18.60
C PHE A 70 -3.25 12.06 18.59
N PRO A 71 -4.09 13.04 18.19
CA PRO A 71 -5.55 12.95 18.34
C PRO A 71 -6.24 12.09 17.27
N GLY A 72 -5.48 11.49 16.36
CA GLY A 72 -5.97 10.77 15.19
C GLY A 72 -5.67 9.28 15.18
N VAL A 73 -5.48 8.74 13.98
CA VAL A 73 -5.27 7.31 13.73
C VAL A 73 -3.84 7.05 13.29
N VAL A 74 -3.19 6.05 13.89
CA VAL A 74 -1.96 5.46 13.36
C VAL A 74 -2.27 4.07 12.82
N LEU A 75 -2.01 3.87 11.52
CA LEU A 75 -2.21 2.61 10.81
C LEU A 75 -0.90 1.83 10.74
N SER A 76 -0.85 0.64 11.33
CA SER A 76 0.33 -0.22 11.25
C SER A 76 0.18 -1.33 10.22
N THR A 77 1.19 -1.50 9.38
CA THR A 77 1.23 -2.61 8.40
C THR A 77 1.57 -3.96 9.04
N GLU A 78 1.71 -4.05 10.36
CA GLU A 78 2.29 -5.22 11.02
C GLU A 78 1.52 -6.54 10.85
N ARG A 79 0.26 -6.50 10.40
CA ARG A 79 -0.54 -7.71 10.15
C ARG A 79 -0.66 -8.07 8.67
N MET A 80 -0.14 -7.25 7.77
CA MET A 80 -0.10 -7.47 6.32
C MET A 80 1.22 -8.17 5.93
N GLN A 81 1.38 -9.44 6.32
CA GLN A 81 2.65 -10.17 6.20
C GLN A 81 2.63 -11.32 5.18
N GLN A 82 1.62 -11.40 4.31
CA GLN A 82 1.59 -12.47 3.32
C GLN A 82 2.56 -12.21 2.18
N PHE A 83 2.96 -13.30 1.54
CA PHE A 83 3.67 -13.28 0.27
C PHE A 83 3.19 -14.43 -0.60
N ARG A 84 3.36 -14.29 -1.91
CA ARG A 84 3.12 -15.39 -2.86
C ARG A 84 4.19 -15.38 -3.94
N GLN A 85 4.58 -16.56 -4.38
CA GLN A 85 5.38 -16.72 -5.58
C GLN A 85 4.46 -16.60 -6.80
N VAL A 86 4.79 -15.69 -7.72
CA VAL A 86 4.01 -15.41 -8.94
C VAL A 86 4.61 -16.12 -10.15
N SER A 87 5.95 -16.21 -10.20
CA SER A 87 6.69 -17.03 -11.17
C SER A 87 7.99 -17.54 -10.55
N GLU A 88 8.84 -18.22 -11.32
CA GLU A 88 10.11 -18.76 -10.82
C GLU A 88 10.98 -17.70 -10.12
N LEU A 89 10.98 -16.46 -10.64
CA LEU A 89 11.84 -15.35 -10.18
C LEU A 89 11.05 -14.12 -9.73
N GLU A 90 9.73 -14.21 -9.59
CA GLU A 90 8.88 -13.08 -9.23
C GLU A 90 7.94 -13.40 -8.07
N PHE A 91 7.90 -12.50 -7.10
CA PHE A 91 7.17 -12.66 -5.85
C PHE A 91 6.40 -11.39 -5.51
N PHE A 92 5.19 -11.56 -4.99
CA PHE A 92 4.44 -10.49 -4.37
C PHE A 92 4.63 -10.55 -2.85
N PHE A 93 4.97 -9.42 -2.24
CA PHE A 93 5.07 -9.27 -0.79
C PHE A 93 4.16 -8.14 -0.31
N GLU A 94 3.38 -8.40 0.74
CA GLU A 94 2.62 -7.35 1.39
C GLU A 94 3.52 -6.35 2.12
N ALA A 95 3.05 -5.12 2.25
CA ALA A 95 3.82 -4.00 2.80
C ALA A 95 4.33 -4.23 4.24
N GLY A 96 3.72 -5.16 4.97
CA GLY A 96 4.10 -5.52 6.33
C GLY A 96 5.19 -6.59 6.46
N VAL A 97 5.59 -7.24 5.35
CA VAL A 97 6.65 -8.27 5.38
C VAL A 97 7.98 -7.63 5.79
N MET A 98 8.66 -8.22 6.77
CA MET A 98 9.96 -7.75 7.24
C MET A 98 11.04 -7.93 6.15
N ASN A 99 11.94 -6.97 6.00
CA ASN A 99 13.02 -7.05 5.01
C ASN A 99 13.87 -8.33 5.14
N THR A 100 14.19 -8.72 6.38
CA THR A 100 14.87 -9.99 6.67
C THR A 100 14.08 -11.20 6.18
N ALA A 101 12.75 -11.20 6.36
CA ALA A 101 11.91 -12.30 5.91
C ALA A 101 11.85 -12.39 4.37
N VAL A 102 11.90 -11.26 3.67
CA VAL A 102 12.08 -11.24 2.21
C VAL A 102 13.40 -11.90 1.84
N ALA A 103 14.53 -11.42 2.40
CA ALA A 103 15.86 -11.95 2.09
C ALA A 103 15.96 -13.48 2.32
N GLU A 104 15.51 -13.95 3.49
CA GLU A 104 15.52 -15.37 3.82
C GLU A 104 14.59 -16.20 2.92
N THR A 105 13.43 -15.67 2.56
CA THR A 105 12.51 -16.35 1.65
C THR A 105 13.14 -16.54 0.29
N ILE A 106 13.72 -15.49 -0.28
CA ILE A 106 14.37 -15.53 -1.59
C ILE A 106 15.62 -16.43 -1.57
N GLN A 107 16.43 -16.38 -0.50
CA GLN A 107 17.57 -17.28 -0.29
C GLN A 107 17.15 -18.76 -0.26
N ARG A 108 16.07 -19.13 0.45
CA ARG A 108 15.57 -20.51 0.50
C ARG A 108 15.09 -21.03 -0.86
N HIS A 109 14.69 -20.15 -1.77
CA HIS A 109 14.31 -20.51 -3.15
C HIS A 109 15.52 -20.58 -4.09
N GLY A 110 16.74 -20.36 -3.59
CA GLY A 110 17.98 -20.34 -4.37
C GLY A 110 18.01 -19.21 -5.39
N ILE A 111 17.53 -18.02 -5.01
CA ILE A 111 17.43 -16.84 -5.88
C ILE A 111 18.31 -15.73 -5.32
N ALA A 112 19.07 -15.05 -6.20
CA ALA A 112 19.95 -13.95 -5.82
C ALA A 112 19.23 -12.58 -5.81
N GLY A 113 19.85 -11.55 -5.22
CA GLY A 113 19.42 -10.15 -5.35
C GLY A 113 18.61 -9.58 -4.19
N ALA A 114 18.40 -10.34 -3.12
CA ALA A 114 17.70 -9.90 -1.90
C ALA A 114 18.58 -9.93 -0.64
N ASP A 115 19.84 -10.36 -0.73
CA ASP A 115 20.76 -10.51 0.40
C ASP A 115 20.96 -9.19 1.18
N TRP A 116 21.03 -8.06 0.49
CA TRP A 116 21.18 -6.73 1.07
C TRP A 116 20.01 -6.29 1.98
N LEU A 117 18.83 -6.91 1.84
CA LEU A 117 17.67 -6.68 2.73
C LEU A 117 17.83 -7.38 4.08
N TYR A 118 18.73 -8.37 4.19
CA TYR A 118 18.95 -9.09 5.44
C TYR A 118 19.48 -8.14 6.51
N ARG A 119 18.80 -8.15 7.67
CA ARG A 119 19.10 -7.26 8.81
C ARG A 119 18.99 -5.76 8.50
N LEU A 120 18.33 -5.37 7.40
CA LEU A 120 17.88 -3.98 7.20
C LEU A 120 16.60 -3.75 8.03
N PRO A 121 16.62 -2.93 9.10
CA PRO A 121 15.43 -2.72 9.92
C PRO A 121 14.31 -2.08 9.10
N GLY A 122 13.17 -2.76 9.00
CA GLY A 122 12.03 -2.25 8.26
C GLY A 122 11.12 -3.34 7.76
N ARG A 123 10.00 -2.87 7.21
CA ARG A 123 9.07 -3.68 6.43
C ARG A 123 9.09 -3.19 4.99
N ILE A 124 8.77 -4.07 4.05
CA ILE A 124 8.98 -3.82 2.63
C ILE A 124 8.20 -2.60 2.12
N GLY A 125 7.04 -2.27 2.71
CA GLY A 125 6.31 -1.05 2.35
C GLY A 125 7.09 0.24 2.68
N GLY A 126 7.76 0.28 3.82
CA GLY A 126 8.67 1.38 4.17
C GLY A 126 9.92 1.39 3.29
N THR A 127 10.44 0.21 2.94
CA THR A 127 11.56 0.05 2.00
C THR A 127 11.22 0.67 0.64
N VAL A 128 10.05 0.34 0.08
CA VAL A 128 9.53 0.92 -1.16
C VAL A 128 9.35 2.43 -1.03
N ARG A 129 8.65 2.90 0.00
CA ARG A 129 8.38 4.33 0.20
C ARG A 129 9.68 5.15 0.26
N MET A 130 10.74 4.62 0.86
CA MET A 130 12.02 5.33 0.98
C MET A 130 12.97 5.13 -0.20
N ASN A 131 12.57 4.37 -1.24
CA ASN A 131 13.49 3.79 -2.23
C ASN A 131 14.79 3.29 -1.56
N SER A 132 14.62 2.42 -0.55
CA SER A 132 15.73 2.05 0.34
C SER A 132 16.83 1.32 -0.40
N ARG A 133 18.04 1.54 0.09
CA ARG A 133 19.27 0.97 -0.48
C ARG A 133 20.31 0.73 0.59
N CYS A 134 21.03 -0.37 0.50
CA CYS A 134 22.25 -0.63 1.25
C CYS A 134 23.07 -1.73 0.57
N PHE A 135 24.37 -1.77 0.85
CA PHE A 135 25.28 -2.80 0.31
C PHE A 135 25.23 -2.97 -1.21
N GLY A 136 25.00 -1.88 -1.95
CA GLY A 136 24.91 -1.89 -3.41
C GLY A 136 23.55 -2.30 -3.99
N GLY A 137 22.64 -2.85 -3.17
CA GLY A 137 21.26 -3.13 -3.56
C GLY A 137 20.32 -1.94 -3.36
N GLU A 138 19.26 -1.87 -4.17
CA GLU A 138 18.21 -0.86 -4.10
C GLU A 138 16.86 -1.50 -4.44
N ILE A 139 15.77 -1.09 -3.77
CA ILE A 139 14.46 -1.71 -4.00
C ILE A 139 13.94 -1.47 -5.43
N SER A 140 14.23 -0.29 -6.00
CA SER A 140 13.83 0.05 -7.37
C SER A 140 14.43 -0.90 -8.43
N SER A 141 15.60 -1.51 -8.17
CA SER A 141 16.27 -2.38 -9.13
C SER A 141 15.63 -3.76 -9.24
N ILE A 142 14.80 -4.13 -8.27
CA ILE A 142 14.10 -5.42 -8.23
C ILE A 142 12.56 -5.26 -8.21
N ALA A 143 12.02 -4.05 -8.03
CA ALA A 143 10.58 -3.83 -8.07
C ALA A 143 10.07 -3.85 -9.52
N SER A 144 9.08 -4.70 -9.81
CA SER A 144 8.41 -4.74 -11.11
C SER A 144 7.02 -4.07 -11.10
N ALA A 145 6.41 -3.90 -9.93
CA ALA A 145 5.19 -3.11 -9.72
C ALA A 145 4.97 -2.82 -8.24
N VAL A 146 4.27 -1.73 -7.89
CA VAL A 146 3.95 -1.35 -6.50
C VAL A 146 2.44 -1.25 -6.33
N GLN A 147 1.87 -2.02 -5.39
CA GLN A 147 0.46 -1.91 -5.05
C GLN A 147 0.25 -0.79 -4.04
N VAL A 148 -0.63 0.15 -4.35
CA VAL A 148 -0.95 1.30 -3.51
C VAL A 148 -2.44 1.42 -3.25
N LEU A 149 -2.78 1.90 -2.05
CA LEU A 149 -4.10 2.39 -1.70
C LEU A 149 -4.04 3.92 -1.68
N THR A 150 -4.85 4.56 -2.50
CA THR A 150 -4.99 6.02 -2.53
C THR A 150 -5.88 6.50 -1.36
N LEU A 151 -5.75 7.77 -0.95
CA LEU A 151 -6.51 8.31 0.17
C LEU A 151 -8.02 8.46 -0.11
N ASP A 152 -8.42 8.43 -1.37
CA ASP A 152 -9.82 8.38 -1.81
C ASP A 152 -10.40 6.95 -1.85
N GLY A 153 -9.55 5.93 -1.63
CA GLY A 153 -9.95 4.53 -1.40
C GLY A 153 -9.72 3.59 -2.58
N SER A 154 -9.05 4.02 -3.65
CA SER A 154 -8.76 3.18 -4.82
C SER A 154 -7.52 2.31 -4.59
N LEU A 155 -7.57 1.06 -5.07
CA LEU A 155 -6.43 0.13 -4.99
C LEU A 155 -5.82 -0.09 -6.38
N VAL A 156 -4.58 0.31 -6.56
CA VAL A 156 -3.95 0.44 -7.89
C VAL A 156 -2.55 -0.18 -7.89
N MET A 157 -2.16 -0.79 -9.02
CA MET A 157 -0.77 -1.17 -9.29
C MET A 157 -0.06 -0.05 -10.04
N ARG A 158 0.98 0.53 -9.46
CA ARG A 158 1.85 1.52 -10.09
C ARG A 158 3.05 0.86 -10.76
N CYS A 159 3.43 1.39 -11.91
CA CYS A 159 4.68 1.03 -12.56
C CYS A 159 5.87 1.58 -11.75
N PRO A 160 7.02 0.87 -11.71
CA PRO A 160 8.20 1.34 -10.97
C PRO A 160 8.64 2.76 -11.35
N GLU A 161 8.55 3.13 -12.62
CA GLU A 161 8.97 4.42 -13.15
C GLU A 161 8.10 5.58 -12.64
N GLU A 162 6.84 5.30 -12.28
CA GLU A 162 5.93 6.27 -11.67
C GLU A 162 6.21 6.46 -10.18
N VAL A 163 6.83 5.47 -9.54
CA VAL A 163 7.10 5.44 -8.10
C VAL A 163 8.48 5.95 -7.77
N PHE A 164 9.53 5.37 -8.38
CA PHE A 164 10.92 5.62 -8.03
C PHE A 164 11.49 6.76 -8.86
N LEU A 165 11.58 7.95 -8.27
CA LEU A 165 11.97 9.19 -8.94
C LEU A 165 13.45 9.53 -8.78
N GLY A 166 14.16 8.84 -7.87
CA GLY A 166 15.60 9.02 -7.68
C GLY A 166 16.10 8.52 -6.33
N TYR A 167 17.27 9.04 -5.93
CA TYR A 167 17.95 8.68 -4.69
C TYR A 167 17.09 9.02 -3.46
N LYS A 168 16.61 7.99 -2.76
CA LYS A 168 15.73 8.12 -1.59
C LYS A 168 14.54 9.05 -1.84
N HIS A 169 14.00 8.99 -3.06
CA HIS A 169 12.93 9.87 -3.51
C HIS A 169 11.93 9.07 -4.33
N THR A 170 10.67 9.12 -3.89
CA THR A 170 9.54 8.47 -4.57
C THR A 170 8.35 9.42 -4.69
N SER A 171 7.48 9.21 -5.66
CA SER A 171 6.20 9.93 -5.78
C SER A 171 5.32 9.77 -4.54
N LEU A 172 5.38 8.62 -3.85
CA LEU A 172 4.63 8.28 -2.64
C LEU A 172 4.83 9.25 -1.47
N MET A 173 5.97 9.96 -1.45
CA MET A 173 6.25 10.99 -0.44
C MET A 173 5.38 12.24 -0.61
N HIS A 174 4.85 12.44 -1.82
CA HIS A 174 4.09 13.62 -2.24
C HIS A 174 2.61 13.32 -2.44
N THR A 175 2.28 12.14 -2.97
CA THR A 175 0.88 11.75 -3.28
C THR A 175 0.10 11.31 -2.05
N GLY A 176 0.79 10.87 -0.98
CA GLY A 176 0.13 10.31 0.21
C GLY A 176 -0.45 8.91 -0.01
N GLU A 177 -0.15 8.27 -1.13
CA GLU A 177 -0.53 6.89 -1.42
C GLU A 177 0.15 5.91 -0.45
N ILE A 178 -0.61 4.92 0.01
CA ILE A 178 -0.17 3.93 0.99
C ILE A 178 0.26 2.67 0.26
N VAL A 179 1.52 2.26 0.38
CA VAL A 179 1.99 0.97 -0.13
C VAL A 179 1.27 -0.16 0.62
N THR A 180 0.59 -1.03 -0.11
CA THR A 180 -0.09 -2.23 0.41
C THR A 180 0.66 -3.52 0.06
N GLY A 181 1.44 -3.50 -1.02
CA GLY A 181 2.32 -4.59 -1.42
C GLY A 181 3.25 -4.19 -2.57
N VAL A 182 4.15 -5.10 -2.93
CA VAL A 182 5.12 -4.90 -4.01
C VAL A 182 5.38 -6.21 -4.74
N MET A 183 5.47 -6.12 -6.07
CA MET A 183 5.98 -7.20 -6.92
C MET A 183 7.49 -7.03 -7.08
N LEU A 184 8.24 -8.07 -6.73
CA LEU A 184 9.70 -8.11 -6.83
C LEU A 184 10.13 -9.19 -7.83
N ARG A 185 10.92 -8.80 -8.83
CA ARG A 185 11.53 -9.66 -9.84
C ARG A 185 13.03 -9.70 -9.65
N PHE A 186 13.57 -10.90 -9.56
CA PHE A 186 14.97 -11.15 -9.21
C PHE A 186 15.81 -11.56 -10.43
N PRO A 187 17.13 -11.30 -10.42
CA PRO A 187 17.99 -11.48 -11.59
C PRO A 187 18.23 -12.95 -11.98
N GLY A 188 18.11 -13.89 -11.05
CA GLY A 188 18.32 -15.31 -11.36
C GLY A 188 18.59 -16.19 -10.16
N LYS A 189 18.86 -17.47 -10.45
CA LYS A 189 19.23 -18.49 -9.46
C LYS A 189 20.68 -18.35 -9.01
N ALA A 190 20.94 -18.70 -7.76
CA ALA A 190 22.28 -18.88 -7.21
C ALA A 190 22.25 -19.95 -6.11
N ASP A 191 23.43 -20.40 -5.70
CA ASP A 191 23.58 -21.34 -4.58
C ASP A 191 23.06 -20.71 -3.28
N PRO A 192 22.05 -21.32 -2.61
CA PRO A 192 21.54 -20.84 -1.34
C PRO A 192 22.61 -20.60 -0.28
N ASP A 193 23.67 -21.41 -0.24
CA ASP A 193 24.73 -21.28 0.77
C ASP A 193 25.60 -20.04 0.51
N ALA A 194 25.94 -19.77 -0.75
CA ALA A 194 26.67 -18.55 -1.12
C ALA A 194 25.84 -17.28 -0.83
N ILE A 195 24.53 -17.28 -1.11
CA ILE A 195 23.64 -16.15 -0.74
C ILE A 195 23.65 -15.94 0.78
N ARG A 196 23.64 -17.03 1.55
CA ARG A 196 23.68 -16.97 3.01
C ARG A 196 24.99 -16.38 3.52
N GLU A 197 26.13 -16.69 2.89
CA GLU A 197 27.42 -16.09 3.23
C GLU A 197 27.42 -14.57 3.04
N GLU A 198 26.88 -14.06 1.94
CA GLU A 198 26.72 -12.61 1.69
C GLU A 198 25.80 -11.96 2.74
N MET A 199 24.66 -12.59 3.06
CA MET A 199 23.78 -12.12 4.13
C MET A 199 24.50 -12.00 5.48
N LEU A 200 25.32 -13.00 5.85
CA LEU A 200 26.09 -12.98 7.09
C LEU A 200 27.20 -11.92 7.08
N ALA A 201 27.80 -11.63 5.93
CA ALA A 201 28.77 -10.54 5.79
C ALA A 201 28.12 -9.17 6.05
N HIS A 202 26.93 -8.92 5.50
CA HIS A 202 26.15 -7.70 5.76
C HIS A 202 25.79 -7.56 7.24
N GLU A 203 25.39 -8.65 7.89
CA GLU A 203 25.12 -8.67 9.33
C GLU A 203 26.36 -8.33 10.16
N ALA A 204 27.49 -8.96 9.85
CA ALA A 204 28.76 -8.72 10.53
C ALA A 204 29.20 -7.25 10.43
N GLU A 205 29.01 -6.61 9.27
CA GLU A 205 29.32 -5.18 9.13
C GLU A 205 28.43 -4.30 10.02
N ARG A 206 27.12 -4.58 10.09
CA ARG A 206 26.18 -3.82 10.93
C ARG A 206 26.51 -3.97 12.42
N LEU A 207 26.90 -5.18 12.85
CA LEU A 207 27.32 -5.46 14.22
C LEU A 207 28.64 -4.74 14.55
N ARG A 208 29.61 -4.74 13.63
CA ARG A 208 30.88 -4.02 13.80
C ARG A 208 30.66 -2.51 13.99
N LYS A 209 29.66 -1.94 13.30
CA LYS A 209 29.26 -0.53 13.43
C LYS A 209 28.31 -0.26 14.60
N ARG A 210 27.94 -1.28 15.37
CA ARG A 210 27.08 -1.18 16.57
C ARG A 210 25.72 -0.53 16.29
N HIS A 211 25.16 -0.78 15.10
CA HIS A 211 23.88 -0.19 14.67
C HIS A 211 22.67 -0.64 15.51
N PHE A 212 22.81 -1.70 16.31
CA PHE A 212 21.72 -2.33 17.05
C PHE A 212 21.85 -2.21 18.57
N ASP A 213 22.84 -1.46 19.05
CA ASP A 213 23.14 -1.36 20.48
C ASP A 213 22.06 -0.63 21.26
N PHE A 214 21.41 0.35 20.62
CA PHE A 214 20.33 1.14 21.19
C PHE A 214 19.26 1.44 20.14
N PRO A 215 18.00 1.71 20.55
CA PRO A 215 16.96 2.20 19.67
C PRO A 215 17.40 3.45 18.88
N SER A 216 17.19 3.44 17.56
CA SER A 216 17.52 4.55 16.64
C SER A 216 16.81 4.39 15.31
N CYS A 217 16.59 5.48 14.58
CA CYS A 217 16.02 5.44 13.23
C CYS A 217 17.07 5.42 12.09
N GLY A 218 18.20 4.76 12.33
CA GLY A 218 19.26 4.68 11.33
C GLY A 218 20.03 6.01 11.15
N SER A 219 20.45 6.27 9.91
CA SER A 219 21.11 7.52 9.54
C SER A 219 20.17 8.70 9.74
N THR A 220 20.61 9.70 10.50
CA THR A 220 19.83 10.90 10.81
C THR A 220 19.71 11.82 9.59
N PHE A 221 20.81 11.97 8.85
CA PHE A 221 20.89 12.81 7.66
C PHE A 221 21.23 11.99 6.41
N LYS A 222 20.67 12.39 5.27
CA LYS A 222 21.06 11.87 3.96
C LYS A 222 22.52 12.23 3.69
N ASN A 223 23.19 11.41 2.87
CA ASN A 223 24.45 11.82 2.26
C ASN A 223 24.17 12.85 1.17
N ASN A 224 25.02 13.87 1.05
CA ASN A 224 24.99 14.81 -0.06
C ASN A 224 26.32 14.71 -0.83
N HIS A 225 26.24 14.42 -2.14
CA HIS A 225 27.41 14.25 -2.99
C HIS A 225 28.25 15.53 -3.13
N GLU A 226 27.64 16.71 -2.98
CA GLU A 226 28.35 18.01 -2.99
C GLU A 226 29.36 18.12 -1.84
N CYS A 227 29.14 17.41 -0.73
CA CYS A 227 30.08 17.40 0.39
C CYS A 227 31.34 16.58 0.10
N GLY A 228 31.34 15.70 -0.92
CA GLY A 228 32.47 14.82 -1.26
C GLY A 228 32.81 13.74 -0.22
N LYS A 229 32.13 13.71 0.93
CA LYS A 229 32.29 12.72 2.01
C LYS A 229 30.93 12.34 2.63
N PRO A 230 30.78 11.12 3.18
CA PRO A 230 29.55 10.70 3.85
C PRO A 230 29.24 11.56 5.09
N SER A 231 27.95 11.77 5.38
CA SER A 231 27.51 12.62 6.51
C SER A 231 28.02 12.16 7.87
N GLY A 232 28.19 10.84 8.06
CA GLY A 232 28.78 10.30 9.30
C GLY A 232 30.23 10.76 9.52
N MET A 233 31.04 10.81 8.47
CA MET A 233 32.43 11.26 8.55
C MET A 233 32.51 12.76 8.86
N ILE A 234 31.59 13.55 8.30
CA ILE A 234 31.46 14.99 8.60
C ILE A 234 31.22 15.18 10.10
N PHE A 235 30.28 14.45 10.69
CA PHE A 235 29.96 14.61 12.11
C PHE A 235 31.06 14.07 13.04
N GLU A 236 31.79 13.03 12.63
CA GLU A 236 32.98 12.55 13.36
C GLU A 236 34.07 13.64 13.42
N GLU A 237 34.40 14.25 12.27
CA GLU A 237 35.40 15.32 12.18
C GLU A 237 34.99 16.59 12.95
N LEU A 238 33.69 16.87 13.01
CA LEU A 238 33.12 17.96 13.80
C LEU A 238 33.03 17.65 15.30
N GLY A 239 33.45 16.46 15.73
CA GLY A 239 33.50 16.08 17.14
C GLY A 239 32.13 15.77 17.76
N PHE A 240 31.15 15.34 16.97
CA PHE A 240 29.83 14.97 17.49
C PHE A 240 29.76 13.54 18.05
N SER A 241 30.76 12.68 17.83
CA SER A 241 30.77 11.33 18.41
C SER A 241 30.59 11.37 19.93
N GLY A 242 29.55 10.71 20.45
CA GLY A 242 29.21 10.73 21.87
C GLY A 242 28.54 12.01 22.38
N ALA A 243 28.26 13.00 21.51
CA ALA A 243 27.55 14.21 21.89
C ALA A 243 26.13 13.89 22.39
N ARG A 244 25.64 14.70 23.34
CA ARG A 244 24.38 14.44 24.06
C ARG A 244 23.47 15.65 24.05
N GLU A 245 22.17 15.36 24.02
CA GLU A 245 21.08 16.28 24.33
C GLU A 245 20.01 15.50 25.09
N GLY A 246 19.71 15.86 26.33
CA GLY A 246 18.79 15.08 27.17
C GLY A 246 19.14 13.59 27.19
N GLY A 247 18.20 12.73 26.78
CA GLY A 247 18.43 11.28 26.66
C GLY A 247 19.01 10.80 25.31
N ALA A 248 19.13 11.69 24.32
CA ALA A 248 19.62 11.39 22.98
C ALA A 248 21.15 11.49 22.89
N VAL A 249 21.77 10.55 22.18
CA VAL A 249 23.24 10.43 22.09
C VAL A 249 23.68 10.11 20.67
N VAL A 250 24.68 10.81 20.15
CA VAL A 250 25.31 10.46 18.87
C VAL A 250 26.20 9.23 19.04
N GLY A 251 26.08 8.28 18.12
CA GLY A 251 26.88 7.05 18.11
C GLY A 251 28.38 7.29 18.04
N GLU A 252 29.14 6.61 18.90
CA GLU A 252 30.62 6.70 18.93
C GLU A 252 31.27 6.06 17.70
N HIS A 253 30.66 5.00 17.16
CA HIS A 253 31.18 4.22 16.03
C HIS A 253 30.54 4.58 14.69
N HIS A 254 29.55 5.47 14.71
CA HIS A 254 28.91 6.04 13.52
C HIS A 254 28.19 7.34 13.88
N ALA A 255 28.82 8.49 13.64
CA ALA A 255 28.27 9.78 14.10
C ALA A 255 27.06 10.33 13.31
N ASN A 256 26.49 9.55 12.38
CA ASN A 256 25.21 9.87 11.74
C ASN A 256 24.02 9.19 12.44
N PHE A 257 24.27 8.38 13.47
CA PHE A 257 23.22 7.72 14.24
C PHE A 257 23.01 8.49 15.54
N ILE A 258 21.76 8.85 15.81
CA ILE A 258 21.35 9.32 17.13
C ILE A 258 20.59 8.16 17.79
N PHE A 259 20.98 7.82 19.01
CA PHE A 259 20.44 6.74 19.81
C PHE A 259 19.59 7.28 20.95
N ASN A 260 18.52 6.57 21.27
CA ASN A 260 17.83 6.68 22.55
C ASN A 260 18.46 5.72 23.55
N THR A 261 19.11 6.28 24.58
CA THR A 261 19.78 5.48 25.63
C THR A 261 18.89 5.14 26.82
N GLY A 262 17.58 5.39 26.72
CA GLY A 262 16.55 4.92 27.65
C GLY A 262 15.39 5.90 27.85
N ASN A 263 15.68 7.21 27.89
CA ASN A 263 14.72 8.27 28.21
C ASN A 263 14.79 9.46 27.25
N ALA A 264 15.25 9.28 26.01
CA ALA A 264 15.27 10.35 25.03
C ALA A 264 13.84 10.79 24.66
N THR A 265 13.63 12.09 24.53
CA THR A 265 12.41 12.66 23.93
C THR A 265 12.62 12.94 22.45
N ALA A 266 11.54 13.10 21.69
CA ALA A 266 11.65 13.48 20.28
C ALA A 266 12.29 14.86 20.13
N ASP A 267 11.96 15.78 21.03
CA ASP A 267 12.57 17.10 21.10
C ASP A 267 14.09 17.05 21.33
N ASP A 268 14.57 16.13 22.18
CA ASP A 268 16.01 15.93 22.41
C ASP A 268 16.73 15.50 21.14
N VAL A 269 16.14 14.54 20.40
CA VAL A 269 16.67 14.07 19.12
C VAL A 269 16.73 15.22 18.11
N LEU A 270 15.67 16.02 17.99
CA LEU A 270 15.63 17.14 17.05
C LEU A 270 16.54 18.29 17.45
N ARG A 271 16.69 18.60 18.74
CA ARG A 271 17.66 19.60 19.23
C ARG A 271 19.08 19.18 18.90
N LEU A 272 19.43 17.91 19.12
CA LEU A 272 20.75 17.37 18.78
C LEU A 272 21.00 17.39 17.27
N ALA A 273 20.03 16.91 16.48
CA ALA A 273 20.08 16.94 15.03
C ALA A 273 20.22 18.37 14.48
N GLY A 274 19.49 19.34 15.04
CA GLY A 274 19.60 20.76 14.68
C GLY A 274 21.01 21.33 14.92
N LYS A 275 21.63 21.00 16.07
CA LYS A 275 23.03 21.39 16.37
C LYS A 275 24.01 20.77 15.37
N MET A 276 23.86 19.48 15.07
CA MET A 276 24.65 18.76 14.07
C MET A 276 24.53 19.43 12.70
N ARG A 277 23.31 19.64 12.22
CA ARG A 277 23.03 20.25 10.91
C ARG A 277 23.59 21.66 10.79
N ALA A 278 23.44 22.49 11.83
CA ALA A 278 23.99 23.84 11.85
C ALA A 278 25.52 23.84 11.81
N ALA A 279 26.17 22.89 12.49
CA ALA A 279 27.62 22.74 12.45
C ALA A 279 28.12 22.27 11.06
N ALA A 280 27.47 21.26 10.47
CA ALA A 280 27.79 20.80 9.12
C ALA A 280 27.64 21.93 8.09
N LEU A 281 26.58 22.73 8.16
CA LEU A 281 26.40 23.88 7.26
C LEU A 281 27.54 24.91 7.39
N ARG A 282 28.04 25.18 8.60
CA ARG A 282 29.14 26.12 8.81
C ARG A 282 30.47 25.60 8.26
N ASP A 283 30.70 24.29 8.36
CA ASP A 283 31.95 23.66 7.93
C ASP A 283 32.00 23.41 6.43
N THR A 284 30.92 22.86 5.87
CA THR A 284 30.89 22.41 4.46
C THR A 284 30.21 23.38 3.51
N GLY A 285 29.44 24.35 4.03
CA GLY A 285 28.58 25.22 3.23
C GLY A 285 27.32 24.53 2.69
N VAL A 286 27.13 23.23 2.97
CA VAL A 286 26.02 22.42 2.44
C VAL A 286 24.96 22.20 3.51
N LYS A 287 23.69 22.41 3.12
CA LYS A 287 22.55 22.16 3.99
C LYS A 287 22.15 20.69 3.92
N LEU A 288 22.60 19.87 4.87
CA LEU A 288 22.20 18.47 4.94
C LEU A 288 20.68 18.33 5.16
N GLU A 289 20.09 17.35 4.48
CA GLU A 289 18.68 16.99 4.58
C GLU A 289 18.47 15.93 5.65
N LEU A 290 17.49 16.16 6.54
CA LEU A 290 17.06 15.16 7.50
C LEU A 290 16.46 13.96 6.76
N GLU A 291 16.90 12.75 7.12
CA GLU A 291 16.40 11.49 6.55
C GLU A 291 15.30 10.87 7.40
N VAL A 292 15.40 11.03 8.73
CA VAL A 292 14.38 10.56 9.68
C VAL A 292 13.08 11.34 9.48
N GLU A 293 11.97 10.62 9.36
CA GLU A 293 10.66 11.23 9.16
C GLU A 293 10.00 11.59 10.51
N CYS A 294 9.82 12.89 10.74
CA CYS A 294 9.07 13.39 11.90
C CYS A 294 7.58 13.09 11.71
N THR A 295 6.90 12.55 12.72
CA THR A 295 5.47 12.21 12.66
C THR A 295 4.71 12.76 13.86
N GLY A 296 3.72 13.61 13.61
CA GLY A 296 2.90 14.25 14.65
C GLY A 296 3.14 15.75 14.78
N LEU A 297 2.82 16.31 15.94
CA LEU A 297 2.85 17.75 16.21
C LEU A 297 4.10 18.14 16.99
N PHE A 298 4.95 19.00 16.43
CA PHE A 298 6.22 19.42 17.05
C PHE A 298 6.31 20.94 17.20
N PRO A 299 7.18 21.46 18.07
CA PRO A 299 7.61 22.86 18.01
C PRO A 299 8.23 23.17 16.63
N ARG A 300 7.78 24.25 15.98
CA ARG A 300 8.26 24.62 14.64
C ARG A 300 9.74 24.92 14.61
N GLU A 301 10.26 25.55 15.66
CA GLU A 301 11.68 25.88 15.76
C GLU A 301 12.58 24.64 15.60
N LEU A 302 12.14 23.49 16.11
CA LEU A 302 12.88 22.22 15.99
C LEU A 302 12.80 21.64 14.59
N LEU A 303 11.62 21.70 13.96
CA LEU A 303 11.41 21.29 12.58
C LEU A 303 12.23 22.15 11.61
N ASP A 304 12.21 23.48 11.79
CA ASP A 304 12.98 24.46 11.00
C ASP A 304 14.49 24.22 11.15
N ALA A 305 14.97 24.01 12.39
CA ALA A 305 16.37 23.73 12.69
C ALA A 305 16.88 22.47 11.97
N CYS A 306 16.03 21.45 11.83
CA CYS A 306 16.36 20.21 11.12
C CYS A 306 16.04 20.27 9.61
N GLY A 307 15.23 21.24 9.17
CA GLY A 307 14.72 21.30 7.80
C GLY A 307 13.67 20.24 7.48
N SER A 308 12.94 19.79 8.49
CA SER A 308 11.82 18.86 8.32
C SER A 308 10.61 19.62 7.78
N PRO A 309 9.93 19.13 6.73
CA PRO A 309 8.72 19.77 6.21
C PRO A 309 7.56 19.64 7.19
N TYR A 310 6.71 20.67 7.25
CA TYR A 310 5.52 20.67 8.11
C TYR A 310 4.42 21.58 7.59
N ARG A 311 3.22 21.39 8.15
CA ARG A 311 2.10 22.33 8.06
C ARG A 311 1.89 23.00 9.42
N VAL A 312 1.77 24.32 9.42
CA VAL A 312 1.55 25.10 10.65
C VAL A 312 0.24 24.64 11.30
N ASP A 313 0.27 24.40 12.60
CA ASP A 313 -0.96 24.12 13.33
C ASP A 313 -1.84 25.37 13.38
N ARG A 314 -3.14 25.17 13.14
CA ARG A 314 -4.09 26.27 13.02
C ARG A 314 -4.34 26.95 14.37
N ASP A 315 -4.33 26.17 15.44
CA ASP A 315 -4.75 26.61 16.77
C ASP A 315 -3.53 27.10 17.59
N ASP A 316 -2.33 26.61 17.29
CA ASP A 316 -1.04 27.02 17.86
C ASP A 316 0.04 27.23 16.77
N PRO A 317 0.20 28.46 16.25
CA PRO A 317 1.16 28.77 15.20
C PRO A 317 2.62 28.54 15.57
N SER A 318 2.96 28.27 16.83
CA SER A 318 4.30 27.88 17.26
C SER A 318 4.61 26.41 16.95
N LYS A 319 3.61 25.62 16.58
CA LYS A 319 3.71 24.19 16.30
C LYS A 319 3.42 23.84 14.84
N GLY A 320 3.94 22.69 14.42
CA GLY A 320 3.80 22.18 13.06
C GLY A 320 3.51 20.69 13.05
N TRP A 321 2.55 20.29 12.22
CA TRP A 321 2.28 18.90 11.90
C TRP A 321 3.24 18.40 10.83
N SER A 322 3.86 17.24 11.04
CA SER A 322 4.77 16.61 10.10
C SER A 322 4.44 15.12 9.92
N GLY A 323 4.80 14.55 8.77
CA GLY A 323 4.70 13.11 8.49
C GLY A 323 3.30 12.52 8.45
N LEU A 324 2.27 13.34 8.17
CA LEU A 324 0.88 12.89 8.11
C LEU A 324 0.39 12.66 6.68
N LEU A 325 -0.50 11.68 6.51
CA LEU A 325 -1.27 11.47 5.29
C LEU A 325 -2.51 12.37 5.24
N LEU A 326 -3.24 12.44 6.36
CA LEU A 326 -4.34 13.38 6.58
C LEU A 326 -3.98 14.30 7.73
N TYR A 327 -4.18 15.60 7.56
CA TYR A 327 -3.99 16.60 8.61
C TYR A 327 -5.33 16.88 9.32
N PRO A 328 -5.33 17.53 10.51
CA PRO A 328 -6.57 17.86 11.20
C PRO A 328 -7.56 18.61 10.30
N ASN A 329 -8.86 18.29 10.45
CA ASN A 329 -9.97 18.74 9.60
C ASN A 329 -10.00 18.10 8.20
N GLY A 330 -9.33 16.97 8.00
CA GLY A 330 -9.42 16.17 6.78
C GLY A 330 -8.65 16.74 5.59
N VAL A 331 -7.85 17.79 5.77
CA VAL A 331 -7.02 18.34 4.69
C VAL A 331 -5.90 17.35 4.37
N SER A 332 -5.93 16.74 3.19
CA SER A 332 -4.85 15.85 2.78
C SER A 332 -3.54 16.62 2.53
N GLY A 333 -2.41 15.92 2.62
CA GLY A 333 -1.07 16.46 2.31
C GLY A 333 -0.90 16.96 0.86
N ALA A 334 -1.75 16.47 -0.05
CA ALA A 334 -1.80 16.82 -1.47
C ALA A 334 -3.01 17.74 -1.75
N ASP A 335 -2.93 18.59 -2.78
CA ASP A 335 -4.09 19.41 -3.17
C ASP A 335 -5.22 18.49 -3.66
N GLU A 336 -6.39 18.55 -3.00
CA GLU A 336 -7.60 17.87 -3.44
C GLU A 336 -8.16 18.59 -4.68
N GLY A 337 -7.64 18.21 -5.85
CA GLY A 337 -8.29 18.52 -7.12
C GLY A 337 -9.66 17.84 -7.19
N VAL A 338 -10.60 18.44 -7.94
CA VAL A 338 -11.85 17.78 -8.31
C VAL A 338 -11.50 16.46 -9.00
N ALA A 339 -12.08 15.35 -8.54
CA ALA A 339 -11.83 14.04 -9.14
C ALA A 339 -12.10 14.09 -10.64
N ALA A 340 -11.06 13.89 -11.45
CA ALA A 340 -11.19 13.79 -12.88
C ALA A 340 -11.82 12.43 -13.22
N PHE A 341 -12.76 12.43 -14.17
CA PHE A 341 -13.39 11.22 -14.67
C PHE A 341 -12.83 10.86 -16.06
N PRO A 342 -12.64 9.57 -16.39
CA PRO A 342 -12.95 8.39 -15.56
C PRO A 342 -11.98 8.22 -14.38
N ARG A 343 -12.53 7.93 -13.20
CA ARG A 343 -11.79 7.71 -11.94
C ARG A 343 -11.49 6.22 -11.78
N LEU A 344 -10.22 5.88 -11.61
CA LEU A 344 -9.79 4.50 -11.34
C LEU A 344 -10.21 4.07 -9.93
N LEU A 345 -10.88 2.93 -9.81
CA LEU A 345 -11.37 2.37 -8.55
C LEU A 345 -10.53 1.17 -8.10
N LEU A 346 -10.28 0.26 -9.04
CA LEU A 346 -9.43 -0.92 -8.85
C LEU A 346 -8.59 -1.10 -10.10
N GLU A 347 -7.31 -1.43 -9.93
CA GLU A 347 -6.45 -1.87 -11.01
C GLU A 347 -5.37 -2.82 -10.51
N GLY A 348 -5.22 -3.96 -11.17
CA GLY A 348 -4.13 -4.88 -10.86
C GLY A 348 -4.04 -6.11 -11.74
N ALA A 349 -3.04 -6.93 -11.47
CA ALA A 349 -2.74 -8.09 -12.29
C ALA A 349 -3.69 -9.27 -12.01
N LEU A 350 -4.08 -9.97 -13.08
CA LEU A 350 -4.75 -11.28 -13.07
C LEU A 350 -3.93 -12.26 -13.95
N ALA A 351 -3.88 -13.55 -13.58
CA ALA A 351 -3.31 -14.62 -14.40
C ALA A 351 -1.87 -14.39 -14.92
N SER A 352 -1.00 -13.68 -14.18
CA SER A 352 0.40 -13.28 -14.52
C SER A 352 0.60 -12.44 -15.82
N SER A 353 -0.41 -12.39 -16.67
CA SER A 353 -0.35 -11.94 -18.06
C SER A 353 -1.52 -11.03 -18.47
N ALA A 354 -2.44 -10.76 -17.54
CA ALA A 354 -3.53 -9.82 -17.74
C ALA A 354 -3.57 -8.75 -16.64
N THR A 355 -4.14 -7.60 -16.97
CA THR A 355 -4.43 -6.51 -16.04
C THR A 355 -5.92 -6.23 -16.06
N VAL A 356 -6.55 -6.18 -14.90
CA VAL A 356 -7.95 -5.79 -14.75
C VAL A 356 -8.04 -4.38 -14.21
N ALA A 357 -9.03 -3.62 -14.67
CA ALA A 357 -9.34 -2.32 -14.13
C ALA A 357 -10.85 -2.11 -14.03
N VAL A 358 -11.28 -1.43 -12.97
CA VAL A 358 -12.65 -0.95 -12.76
C VAL A 358 -12.60 0.57 -12.59
N ARG A 359 -13.43 1.30 -13.33
CA ARG A 359 -13.45 2.78 -13.34
C ARG A 359 -14.86 3.32 -13.13
N GLN A 360 -14.96 4.40 -12.37
CA GLN A 360 -16.16 5.24 -12.32
C GLN A 360 -16.07 6.25 -13.48
N LEU A 361 -17.07 6.28 -14.36
CA LEU A 361 -17.04 7.09 -15.57
C LEU A 361 -17.59 8.52 -15.37
N ARG A 362 -18.37 8.75 -14.32
CA ARG A 362 -18.97 10.04 -13.98
C ARG A 362 -19.35 10.13 -12.49
N PRO A 363 -19.54 11.33 -11.93
CA PRO A 363 -19.99 11.49 -10.55
C PRO A 363 -21.30 10.76 -10.27
N LEU A 364 -21.47 10.22 -9.06
CA LEU A 364 -22.68 9.53 -8.64
C LEU A 364 -23.91 10.45 -8.69
N CYS A 365 -23.73 11.75 -8.41
CA CYS A 365 -24.80 12.74 -8.52
C CYS A 365 -25.26 12.94 -9.97
N GLU A 366 -24.34 12.96 -10.94
CA GLU A 366 -24.68 13.06 -12.37
C GLU A 366 -25.34 11.76 -12.85
N ALA A 367 -24.81 10.61 -12.43
CA ALA A 367 -25.35 9.30 -12.78
C ALA A 367 -26.79 9.12 -12.29
N ARG A 368 -27.14 9.64 -11.09
CA ARG A 368 -28.53 9.63 -10.60
C ARG A 368 -29.48 10.47 -11.46
N MET A 369 -28.98 11.54 -12.08
CA MET A 369 -29.76 12.37 -13.01
C MET A 369 -29.92 11.72 -14.38
N ASN A 370 -28.95 10.90 -14.79
CA ASN A 370 -28.93 10.21 -16.08
C ASN A 370 -28.63 8.70 -15.89
N PRO A 371 -29.53 7.94 -15.24
CA PRO A 371 -29.24 6.58 -14.78
C PRO A 371 -28.99 5.59 -15.92
N GLU A 372 -29.47 5.88 -17.13
CA GLU A 372 -29.31 5.04 -18.31
C GLU A 372 -27.97 5.27 -19.05
N GLN A 373 -27.11 6.17 -18.56
CA GLN A 373 -25.80 6.41 -19.16
C GLN A 373 -24.70 5.52 -18.55
N PRO A 374 -23.61 5.20 -19.27
CA PRO A 374 -22.47 4.47 -18.73
C PRO A 374 -21.91 5.13 -17.47
N PHE A 375 -21.87 4.40 -16.37
CA PHE A 375 -21.49 4.88 -15.04
C PHE A 375 -20.25 4.18 -14.49
N LEU A 376 -20.14 2.87 -14.67
CA LEU A 376 -19.02 2.06 -14.23
C LEU A 376 -18.48 1.30 -15.45
N SER A 377 -17.16 1.20 -15.60
CA SER A 377 -16.54 0.33 -16.61
C SER A 377 -15.64 -0.71 -15.97
N TRP A 378 -15.55 -1.87 -16.60
CA TRP A 378 -14.63 -2.93 -16.28
C TRP A 378 -13.93 -3.38 -17.55
N SER A 379 -12.61 -3.47 -17.50
CA SER A 379 -11.76 -3.85 -18.62
C SER A 379 -10.70 -4.83 -18.18
N THR A 380 -10.38 -5.79 -19.04
CA THR A 380 -9.26 -6.70 -18.92
C THR A 380 -8.35 -6.52 -20.13
N GLU A 381 -7.10 -6.17 -19.89
CA GLU A 381 -6.05 -6.06 -20.91
C GLU A 381 -5.16 -7.29 -20.82
N VAL A 382 -4.84 -7.90 -21.97
CA VAL A 382 -3.99 -9.10 -22.06
C VAL A 382 -2.69 -8.73 -22.73
N LYS A 383 -1.56 -9.17 -22.17
CA LYS A 383 -0.24 -8.90 -22.76
C LYS A 383 -0.15 -9.47 -24.18
N PRO A 384 0.37 -8.71 -25.15
CA PRO A 384 0.51 -9.18 -26.53
C PRO A 384 1.31 -10.49 -26.62
N GLY A 385 0.77 -11.49 -27.34
CA GLY A 385 1.42 -12.78 -27.54
C GLY A 385 1.24 -13.78 -26.39
N GLU A 386 0.61 -13.38 -25.28
CA GLU A 386 0.22 -14.27 -24.19
C GLU A 386 -1.29 -14.53 -24.28
N SER A 387 -1.72 -15.80 -24.28
CA SER A 387 -3.15 -16.17 -24.28
C SER A 387 -3.41 -17.15 -23.14
N VAL A 388 -3.66 -16.60 -21.95
CA VAL A 388 -4.03 -17.38 -20.74
C VAL A 388 -5.48 -17.84 -20.74
N PHE A 389 -6.35 -17.17 -21.51
CA PHE A 389 -7.77 -17.52 -21.56
C PHE A 389 -8.03 -18.55 -22.65
N VAL A 390 -8.55 -19.72 -22.27
CA VAL A 390 -9.00 -20.74 -23.22
C VAL A 390 -10.19 -20.21 -24.00
N PRO A 391 -10.16 -20.24 -25.35
CA PRO A 391 -11.30 -19.80 -26.16
C PRO A 391 -12.52 -20.68 -25.88
N ALA A 392 -13.66 -20.06 -25.61
CA ALA A 392 -14.93 -20.77 -25.53
C ALA A 392 -15.39 -21.24 -26.95
N PRO A 393 -16.29 -22.25 -27.03
CA PRO A 393 -16.83 -22.73 -28.29
C PRO A 393 -17.53 -21.60 -29.05
N LYS A 394 -17.50 -21.65 -30.39
CA LYS A 394 -18.28 -20.71 -31.19
C LYS A 394 -19.77 -20.89 -30.90
N ALA A 395 -20.44 -19.80 -30.53
CA ALA A 395 -21.88 -19.71 -30.35
C ALA A 395 -22.45 -18.59 -31.23
N ALA A 396 -23.73 -18.67 -31.60
CA ALA A 396 -24.36 -17.57 -32.33
C ALA A 396 -24.63 -16.38 -31.37
N PRO A 397 -24.69 -15.14 -31.88
CA PRO A 397 -25.07 -13.99 -31.06
C PRO A 397 -26.42 -14.22 -30.38
N GLY A 398 -26.44 -14.14 -29.04
CA GLY A 398 -27.65 -14.34 -28.23
C GLY A 398 -27.94 -15.79 -27.83
N ASP A 399 -27.05 -16.74 -28.13
CA ASP A 399 -27.07 -18.08 -27.56
C ASP A 399 -26.57 -18.05 -26.11
N PHE A 400 -27.27 -18.76 -25.22
CA PHE A 400 -26.79 -19.00 -23.86
C PHE A 400 -25.77 -20.14 -23.90
N LEU A 401 -24.51 -19.82 -23.56
CA LEU A 401 -23.49 -20.82 -23.31
C LEU A 401 -23.59 -21.24 -21.85
N ASP A 402 -24.27 -22.36 -21.61
CA ASP A 402 -24.19 -23.02 -20.31
C ASP A 402 -22.73 -23.33 -20.00
N LYS A 403 -22.31 -23.07 -18.77
CA LYS A 403 -20.95 -23.33 -18.29
C LYS A 403 -19.82 -22.51 -18.90
N LEU A 404 -20.06 -21.23 -19.19
CA LEU A 404 -19.00 -20.31 -19.65
C LEU A 404 -17.78 -20.28 -18.70
N TRP A 405 -18.01 -20.45 -17.40
CA TRP A 405 -16.98 -20.58 -16.35
C TRP A 405 -16.04 -21.79 -16.49
N GLU A 406 -16.36 -22.76 -17.36
CA GLU A 406 -15.43 -23.86 -17.69
C GLU A 406 -14.33 -23.42 -18.67
N PHE A 407 -14.43 -22.21 -19.23
CA PHE A 407 -13.46 -21.62 -20.15
C PHE A 407 -12.66 -20.48 -19.51
N GLY A 408 -11.71 -19.94 -20.28
CA GLY A 408 -10.93 -18.78 -19.84
C GLY A 408 -11.78 -17.52 -19.77
N VAL A 409 -12.14 -17.10 -18.56
CA VAL A 409 -12.95 -15.90 -18.32
C VAL A 409 -12.26 -14.94 -17.37
N SER A 410 -12.45 -13.65 -17.63
CA SER A 410 -12.31 -12.61 -16.62
C SER A 410 -13.66 -12.43 -15.95
N GLU A 411 -13.66 -12.18 -14.64
CA GLU A 411 -14.87 -12.08 -13.82
C GLU A 411 -14.87 -10.78 -13.02
N LEU A 412 -16.03 -10.14 -12.91
CA LEU A 412 -16.28 -9.00 -12.02
C LEU A 412 -17.46 -9.29 -11.12
N PHE A 413 -17.25 -9.12 -9.82
CA PHE A 413 -18.29 -9.13 -8.81
C PHE A 413 -18.57 -7.72 -8.31
N ILE A 414 -19.85 -7.36 -8.24
CA ILE A 414 -20.32 -6.06 -7.75
C ILE A 414 -21.37 -6.29 -6.67
N GLY A 415 -21.08 -5.89 -5.44
CA GLY A 415 -22.02 -5.86 -4.33
C GLY A 415 -22.43 -4.45 -3.94
N ASN A 416 -23.51 -4.35 -3.18
CA ASN A 416 -24.05 -3.07 -2.69
C ASN A 416 -23.29 -2.46 -1.49
N GLY A 417 -22.06 -2.95 -1.21
CA GLY A 417 -21.30 -2.53 -0.04
C GLY A 417 -21.85 -3.08 1.29
N LYS A 418 -22.66 -4.15 1.31
CA LYS A 418 -22.97 -4.87 2.55
C LYS A 418 -22.34 -6.25 2.53
N ASP A 419 -22.02 -6.73 3.72
CA ASP A 419 -21.30 -7.98 3.89
C ASP A 419 -22.15 -9.21 3.50
N ASP A 420 -23.46 -9.11 3.67
CA ASP A 420 -24.45 -10.16 3.44
C ASP A 420 -25.49 -9.78 2.37
N GLY A 421 -25.20 -8.75 1.57
CA GLY A 421 -26.13 -8.18 0.60
C GLY A 421 -26.16 -8.92 -0.74
N PRO A 422 -27.15 -8.58 -1.59
CA PRO A 422 -27.16 -9.04 -2.98
C PRO A 422 -25.92 -8.55 -3.73
N TYR A 423 -25.47 -9.36 -4.68
CA TYR A 423 -24.35 -9.05 -5.55
C TYR A 423 -24.58 -9.58 -6.96
N LEU A 424 -23.89 -8.97 -7.91
CA LEU A 424 -23.84 -9.34 -9.31
C LEU A 424 -22.49 -9.97 -9.63
N GLU A 425 -22.48 -10.87 -10.58
CA GLU A 425 -21.30 -11.45 -11.19
C GLU A 425 -21.42 -11.31 -12.71
N PHE A 426 -20.34 -10.88 -13.34
CA PHE A 426 -20.19 -10.81 -14.78
C PHE A 426 -18.97 -11.63 -15.18
N GLU A 427 -19.13 -12.54 -16.12
CA GLU A 427 -18.01 -13.28 -16.70
C GLU A 427 -17.91 -12.93 -18.18
N MET A 428 -16.69 -12.76 -18.68
CA MET A 428 -16.45 -12.40 -20.08
C MET A 428 -15.20 -13.10 -20.61
N THR A 429 -15.32 -13.67 -21.82
CA THR A 429 -14.18 -14.20 -22.57
C THR A 429 -13.53 -13.10 -23.41
N PRO A 430 -12.26 -13.25 -23.82
CA PRO A 430 -11.63 -12.31 -24.75
C PRO A 430 -12.33 -12.20 -26.11
N ALA A 431 -13.13 -13.20 -26.49
CA ALA A 431 -13.90 -13.20 -27.73
C ALA A 431 -15.23 -12.41 -27.62
N GLY A 432 -15.53 -11.83 -26.45
CA GLY A 432 -16.72 -11.04 -26.22
C GLY A 432 -17.97 -11.84 -25.84
N GLN A 433 -17.84 -13.14 -25.57
CA GLN A 433 -18.92 -13.94 -25.00
C GLN A 433 -19.00 -13.64 -23.50
N TRP A 434 -20.19 -13.43 -22.98
CA TRP A 434 -20.37 -13.04 -21.58
C TRP A 434 -21.64 -13.63 -20.98
N VAL A 435 -21.65 -13.73 -19.65
CA VAL A 435 -22.83 -14.05 -18.83
C VAL A 435 -22.90 -13.10 -17.65
N ALA A 436 -24.11 -12.80 -17.20
CA ALA A 436 -24.34 -12.08 -15.96
C ALA A 436 -25.24 -12.90 -15.04
N LEU A 437 -24.88 -12.93 -13.76
CA LEU A 437 -25.58 -13.66 -12.71
C LEU A 437 -25.93 -12.67 -11.59
N ALA A 438 -27.16 -12.77 -11.08
CA ALA A 438 -27.62 -11.98 -9.94
C ALA A 438 -27.90 -12.92 -8.77
N PHE A 439 -27.39 -12.54 -7.60
CA PHE A 439 -27.54 -13.29 -6.37
C PHE A 439 -28.24 -12.44 -5.32
N ASP A 440 -29.37 -12.91 -4.80
CA ASP A 440 -30.11 -12.23 -3.72
C ASP A 440 -29.46 -12.41 -2.34
N ALA A 441 -28.56 -13.39 -2.21
CA ALA A 441 -27.84 -13.75 -0.98
C ALA A 441 -26.53 -14.50 -1.32
N PRO A 442 -25.60 -14.70 -0.36
CA PRO A 442 -24.39 -15.49 -0.57
C PRO A 442 -24.69 -16.88 -1.18
N ARG A 443 -23.91 -17.27 -2.20
CA ARG A 443 -24.13 -18.52 -2.95
C ARG A 443 -23.97 -19.75 -2.05
N HIS A 444 -24.95 -20.65 -2.09
CA HIS A 444 -24.84 -22.00 -1.54
C HIS A 444 -24.68 -23.01 -2.68
N ARG A 445 -23.53 -23.71 -2.78
CA ARG A 445 -23.21 -24.66 -3.87
C ARG A 445 -24.04 -25.95 -3.90
N THR A 446 -25.12 -26.04 -3.12
CA THR A 446 -25.96 -27.25 -3.09
C THR A 446 -26.83 -27.29 -4.35
N ALA A 447 -26.94 -28.44 -5.00
CA ALA A 447 -27.79 -28.58 -6.19
C ALA A 447 -29.25 -28.22 -5.87
N GLY A 448 -29.91 -27.46 -6.76
CA GLY A 448 -31.34 -27.12 -6.67
C GLY A 448 -31.67 -25.72 -6.10
N TYR A 449 -30.68 -24.88 -5.83
CA TYR A 449 -30.88 -23.49 -5.36
C TYR A 449 -30.77 -22.44 -6.48
N GLU A 450 -30.62 -22.87 -7.74
CA GLU A 450 -30.43 -22.00 -8.90
C GLU A 450 -31.77 -21.89 -9.65
N VAL A 451 -32.34 -20.67 -9.73
CA VAL A 451 -33.51 -20.37 -10.57
C VAL A 451 -33.06 -19.41 -11.66
N LEU A 452 -32.89 -19.93 -12.88
CA LEU A 452 -32.57 -19.10 -14.04
C LEU A 452 -33.80 -18.26 -14.42
N SER A 453 -33.60 -16.94 -14.55
CA SER A 453 -34.62 -16.06 -15.12
C SER A 453 -34.81 -16.35 -16.62
N ALA A 454 -36.06 -16.34 -17.08
CA ALA A 454 -36.38 -16.41 -18.49
C ALA A 454 -36.15 -15.06 -19.22
N GLU A 455 -36.07 -13.96 -18.46
CA GLU A 455 -35.83 -12.62 -19.00
C GLU A 455 -34.34 -12.37 -19.24
N ARG A 456 -33.99 -12.07 -20.49
CA ARG A 456 -32.62 -11.71 -20.88
C ARG A 456 -32.32 -10.28 -20.43
N TRP A 457 -31.14 -10.05 -19.87
CA TRP A 457 -30.61 -8.69 -19.70
C TRP A 457 -30.19 -8.14 -21.05
N VAL A 458 -30.79 -7.03 -21.47
CA VAL A 458 -30.48 -6.41 -22.77
C VAL A 458 -30.26 -4.89 -22.71
N ASP A 459 -30.59 -4.22 -21.60
CA ASP A 459 -30.43 -2.76 -21.46
C ASP A 459 -29.46 -2.37 -20.34
N GLY A 460 -28.69 -1.31 -20.56
CA GLY A 460 -27.77 -0.73 -19.56
C GLY A 460 -26.39 -1.38 -19.48
N VAL A 461 -26.03 -2.22 -20.45
CA VAL A 461 -24.69 -2.81 -20.62
C VAL A 461 -24.15 -2.46 -22.01
N TRP A 462 -22.87 -2.08 -22.09
CA TRP A 462 -22.17 -1.84 -23.36
C TRP A 462 -20.89 -2.65 -23.38
N LEU A 463 -20.69 -3.46 -24.42
CA LEU A 463 -19.45 -4.20 -24.60
C LEU A 463 -18.34 -3.27 -25.08
N GLU A 464 -17.16 -3.43 -24.50
CA GLU A 464 -15.94 -2.74 -24.88
C GLU A 464 -14.95 -3.78 -25.42
N SER A 465 -14.46 -3.59 -26.64
CA SER A 465 -13.38 -4.40 -27.20
C SER A 465 -12.48 -3.51 -28.02
N LEU A 466 -11.20 -3.56 -27.69
CA LEU A 466 -10.11 -2.90 -28.40
C LEU A 466 -9.01 -3.94 -28.61
N ASP A 467 -8.09 -3.71 -29.55
CA ASP A 467 -6.98 -4.64 -29.76
C ASP A 467 -6.21 -4.89 -28.44
N GLY A 468 -6.22 -6.13 -27.96
CA GLY A 468 -5.57 -6.53 -26.70
C GLY A 468 -6.37 -6.29 -25.41
N SER A 469 -7.60 -5.76 -25.48
CA SER A 469 -8.46 -5.60 -24.29
C SER A 469 -9.94 -5.87 -24.55
N PHE A 470 -10.62 -6.35 -23.52
CA PHE A 470 -12.05 -6.65 -23.55
C PHE A 470 -12.69 -6.26 -22.23
N GLY A 471 -13.98 -5.93 -22.26
CA GLY A 471 -14.68 -5.48 -21.07
C GLY A 471 -16.10 -5.04 -21.34
N MET A 472 -16.68 -4.36 -20.36
CA MET A 472 -18.03 -3.84 -20.44
C MET A 472 -18.23 -2.63 -19.51
N SER A 473 -19.15 -1.78 -19.92
CA SER A 473 -19.65 -0.66 -19.14
C SER A 473 -21.09 -0.90 -18.69
N PHE A 474 -21.46 -0.35 -17.54
CA PHE A 474 -22.74 -0.54 -16.87
C PHE A 474 -23.39 0.80 -16.54
N SER A 475 -24.72 0.88 -16.68
CA SER A 475 -25.49 2.05 -16.25
C SER A 475 -25.78 2.00 -14.75
N LEU A 476 -25.95 3.16 -14.11
CA LEU A 476 -26.36 3.18 -12.70
C LEU A 476 -27.77 2.58 -12.55
N GLY A 477 -28.67 2.85 -13.49
CA GLY A 477 -30.03 2.34 -13.49
C GLY A 477 -30.10 0.81 -13.53
N LEU A 478 -29.15 0.15 -14.21
CA LEU A 478 -29.01 -1.30 -14.15
C LEU A 478 -28.65 -1.76 -12.74
N LEU A 479 -27.58 -1.20 -12.15
CA LEU A 479 -27.09 -1.59 -10.82
C LEU A 479 -28.15 -1.35 -9.73
N GLU A 480 -28.89 -0.25 -9.80
CA GLU A 480 -29.89 0.11 -8.80
C GLU A 480 -31.11 -0.83 -8.78
N LYS A 481 -31.45 -1.47 -9.91
CA LYS A 481 -32.51 -2.51 -9.97
C LYS A 481 -32.22 -3.69 -9.04
N PHE A 482 -30.95 -4.04 -8.85
CA PHE A 482 -30.54 -5.19 -8.03
C PHE A 482 -30.25 -4.82 -6.59
N PHE A 483 -29.68 -3.64 -6.36
CA PHE A 483 -29.25 -3.25 -5.02
C PHE A 483 -30.32 -2.50 -4.21
N GLY A 484 -31.42 -2.09 -4.84
CA GLY A 484 -32.41 -1.21 -4.21
C GLY A 484 -31.82 0.18 -3.89
N GLY A 485 -30.89 0.62 -4.75
CA GLY A 485 -30.09 1.85 -4.62
C GLY A 485 -28.69 1.63 -4.02
N ILE A 486 -27.70 2.40 -4.51
CA ILE A 486 -26.36 2.47 -3.92
C ILE A 486 -26.41 3.40 -2.70
N ARG A 487 -26.60 2.82 -1.51
CA ARG A 487 -26.68 3.58 -0.25
C ARG A 487 -25.28 4.04 0.17
N ASP A 488 -25.22 5.26 0.72
CA ASP A 488 -23.99 5.91 1.19
C ASP A 488 -22.87 6.09 0.14
N GLY A 489 -23.18 5.84 -1.14
CA GLY A 489 -22.21 5.92 -2.24
C GLY A 489 -21.14 4.83 -2.20
N ILE A 490 -21.40 3.68 -1.57
CA ILE A 490 -20.43 2.60 -1.42
C ILE A 490 -20.79 1.42 -2.34
N LEU A 491 -19.81 0.94 -3.10
CA LEU A 491 -19.85 -0.36 -3.78
C LEU A 491 -18.83 -1.30 -3.16
N SER A 492 -19.01 -2.60 -3.34
CA SER A 492 -18.00 -3.60 -3.02
C SER A 492 -17.65 -4.37 -4.29
N LEU A 493 -16.36 -4.42 -4.62
CA LEU A 493 -15.87 -4.93 -5.90
C LEU A 493 -14.87 -6.06 -5.69
N GLN A 494 -14.89 -7.05 -6.57
CA GLN A 494 -13.88 -8.10 -6.63
C GLN A 494 -13.71 -8.49 -8.10
N CYS A 495 -12.47 -8.63 -8.56
CA CYS A 495 -12.17 -9.20 -9.86
C CYS A 495 -11.59 -10.60 -9.66
N ALA A 496 -11.84 -11.49 -10.62
CA ALA A 496 -11.23 -12.80 -10.68
C ALA A 496 -10.89 -13.17 -12.12
N SER A 497 -10.05 -14.19 -12.28
CA SER A 497 -9.87 -14.86 -13.56
C SER A 497 -9.87 -16.36 -13.36
N SER A 498 -10.55 -17.07 -14.23
CA SER A 498 -10.50 -18.53 -14.33
C SER A 498 -9.72 -18.89 -15.60
N VAL A 499 -8.64 -19.67 -15.47
CA VAL A 499 -7.79 -20.12 -16.60
C VAL A 499 -7.68 -21.65 -16.66
N GLU A 500 -7.07 -22.17 -17.73
CA GLU A 500 -6.94 -23.61 -17.97
C GLU A 500 -6.33 -24.36 -16.76
N GLY A 501 -6.90 -25.52 -16.42
CA GLY A 501 -6.47 -26.30 -15.25
C GLY A 501 -7.14 -25.89 -13.92
N GLY A 502 -8.11 -24.98 -13.96
CA GLY A 502 -8.86 -24.55 -12.76
C GLY A 502 -8.10 -23.59 -11.85
N LEU A 503 -7.00 -23.03 -12.35
CA LEU A 503 -6.28 -21.92 -11.72
C LEU A 503 -7.20 -20.71 -11.67
N ARG A 504 -7.33 -20.17 -10.47
CA ARG A 504 -8.18 -19.01 -10.22
C ARG A 504 -7.40 -17.95 -9.46
N ASP A 505 -7.31 -16.77 -10.04
CA ASP A 505 -6.69 -15.60 -9.41
C ASP A 505 -7.75 -14.60 -8.98
N LEU A 506 -7.42 -13.82 -7.94
CA LEU A 506 -8.28 -12.79 -7.38
C LEU A 506 -7.54 -11.47 -7.29
N PHE A 507 -8.23 -10.38 -7.64
CA PHE A 507 -7.81 -9.03 -7.35
C PHE A 507 -8.96 -8.17 -6.78
N PRO A 508 -8.82 -7.58 -5.57
CA PRO A 508 -7.71 -7.77 -4.63
C PRO A 508 -7.64 -9.21 -4.09
N SER A 509 -6.44 -9.68 -3.74
CA SER A 509 -6.25 -11.05 -3.25
C SER A 509 -6.70 -11.20 -1.79
N TRP A 510 -7.17 -12.39 -1.41
CA TRP A 510 -7.49 -12.75 -0.03
C TRP A 510 -6.36 -13.57 0.60
N HIS A 511 -6.08 -13.35 1.89
CA HIS A 511 -5.01 -14.07 2.60
C HIS A 511 -5.32 -15.57 2.81
N ASP A 512 -6.59 -15.91 2.91
CA ASP A 512 -7.11 -17.24 3.24
C ASP A 512 -8.16 -17.68 2.19
N ALA A 513 -7.82 -17.52 0.92
CA ALA A 513 -8.67 -18.01 -0.17
C ALA A 513 -8.99 -19.50 0.08
N PRO A 514 -10.27 -19.89 0.15
CA PRO A 514 -10.65 -21.26 0.46
C PRO A 514 -10.14 -22.23 -0.61
N VAL A 515 -9.91 -23.49 -0.25
CA VAL A 515 -9.56 -24.57 -1.18
C VAL A 515 -10.67 -25.63 -1.12
N PRO A 516 -11.46 -25.86 -2.18
CA PRO A 516 -11.39 -25.18 -3.49
C PRO A 516 -11.80 -23.70 -3.40
N ALA A 517 -11.26 -22.90 -4.32
CA ALA A 517 -11.55 -21.48 -4.44
C ALA A 517 -13.07 -21.23 -4.56
N ASP A 518 -13.61 -20.46 -3.63
CA ASP A 518 -15.00 -20.02 -3.60
C ASP A 518 -15.05 -18.51 -3.39
N PHE A 519 -15.28 -17.81 -4.51
CA PHE A 519 -15.17 -16.35 -4.60
C PHE A 519 -16.48 -15.63 -4.33
N HIS A 520 -17.57 -16.37 -4.15
CA HIS A 520 -18.89 -15.83 -3.82
C HIS A 520 -19.01 -15.47 -2.34
N ARG A 521 -18.12 -14.59 -1.89
CA ARG A 521 -18.05 -14.10 -0.51
C ARG A 521 -18.17 -12.58 -0.51
N PRO A 522 -19.40 -12.02 -0.65
CA PRO A 522 -19.59 -10.58 -0.71
C PRO A 522 -19.03 -9.84 0.50
N GLU A 523 -18.93 -10.51 1.66
CA GLU A 523 -18.28 -9.98 2.84
C GLU A 523 -16.79 -9.70 2.64
N ARG A 524 -16.15 -10.28 1.63
CA ARG A 524 -14.72 -10.08 1.34
C ARG A 524 -14.45 -9.14 0.18
N PHE A 525 -15.49 -8.69 -0.52
CA PHE A 525 -15.33 -7.76 -1.63
C PHE A 525 -14.77 -6.43 -1.13
N PHE A 526 -13.91 -5.82 -1.95
CA PHE A 526 -13.22 -4.60 -1.63
C PHE A 526 -14.19 -3.42 -1.67
N ARG A 527 -14.42 -2.79 -0.53
CA ARG A 527 -15.37 -1.68 -0.40
C ARG A 527 -14.74 -0.40 -0.92
N ILE A 528 -15.45 0.31 -1.79
CA ILE A 528 -15.01 1.55 -2.39
C ILE A 528 -16.08 2.62 -2.29
N THR A 529 -15.65 3.84 -1.98
CA THR A 529 -16.53 5.02 -1.96
C THR A 529 -16.50 5.69 -3.34
N LEU A 530 -17.66 5.78 -3.97
CA LEU A 530 -17.88 6.48 -5.23
C LEU A 530 -17.85 8.00 -5.00
N SER A 531 -17.35 8.72 -6.02
CA SER A 531 -17.31 10.18 -6.04
C SER A 531 -18.62 10.79 -6.47
#